data_AF-A0A9D5DZX2-F1
#
_entry.id   AF-A0A9D5DZX2-F1
#
_cell.length_a   1.000
_cell.length_b   1.000
_cell.length_c   1.000
_cell.angle_alpha   90.00
_cell.angle_beta   90.00
_cell.angle_gamma   90.00
#
_symmetry.space_group_name_H-M   'P 1'
#
loop_
_entity.id
_entity.type
_entity.pdbx_description
1 polymer ?
#
loop_
_entity_poly.entity_id
_entity_poly.type
_entity_poly.pdbx_seq_one_letter_code
_entity_poly.pdbx_strand_id
1 'polypeptide(L)'
;MVGKLWLKLILLVGGTMLAASSYANFPSVPKETYKALSLEQSATPKQLYEALNKRYKDPAQGAGRGTLAQYWEPIPFSMYMDPASFYKPPTSMKEVASRQECVKCHTDESPVWVYAWKKSSHANLDKIRSLKPSDPTFYKKAKLEAVENNLRSMGRLGSGEKLKEVGCIDCHVDINTKKKADHSVDLRMPTADVCGVCHLQEFAERESERDTMTWPFKTGWPDGRPSHALDWKANVEVAVFAAMPQREIAEGCSQCHTNQNKCDGCHTRHEFSAAESRKPEACATCHSGVDHNNWEAYSMSKHGKVVSMNGSRWNWDVQLADAYTKGGQTAPTCAGCHMEYEGKFSHNVVRKIRWANYPAVPGIAENITSEWAEGRLDSWVKTCTQCHAERFTRSYLEFMDKGTLHLLAKYQESHEVVEKLYKEGLLTGQKTNRPAPLAPDKEMFAGFTQLYWSKDNNPAAIELKVLEMGENDLPKGHVGLAHVNPGGYTYTEGWGPMNRAYVEIMDESTKIREMVALQKRVDRLDGRRTSLLDIDSTSDKISIGGLGGGMLLAGTIALAGWRRRRDKSGS
;
A
#
# COMPACT_ATOMS: atom_id res chain seq x y z
N MET A 1 64.03 51.05 21.64
CA MET A 1 63.13 51.30 20.50
C MET A 1 63.42 50.28 19.39
N VAL A 2 62.99 49.03 19.57
CA VAL A 2 63.00 48.01 18.52
C VAL A 2 61.74 47.20 18.76
N GLY A 3 60.76 47.32 17.88
CA GLY A 3 59.45 46.68 18.05
C GLY A 3 58.34 47.60 17.61
N LYS A 4 58.06 47.62 16.31
CA LYS A 4 56.72 47.93 15.72
C LYS A 4 56.64 47.93 14.19
N LEU A 5 57.64 47.43 13.45
CA LEU A 5 57.58 47.42 11.97
C LEU A 5 57.39 46.05 11.30
N TRP A 6 57.42 44.94 12.03
CA TRP A 6 57.36 43.59 11.43
C TRP A 6 56.00 42.90 11.51
N LEU A 7 54.96 43.58 11.99
CA LEU A 7 53.60 43.01 12.12
C LEU A 7 52.61 43.47 11.05
N LYS A 8 53.04 44.23 10.04
CA LYS A 8 52.15 44.76 8.99
C LYS A 8 52.40 44.23 7.58
N LEU A 9 53.37 43.32 7.38
CA LEU A 9 53.67 42.75 6.05
C LEU A 9 53.26 41.28 5.84
N ILE A 10 52.65 40.62 6.84
CA ILE A 10 52.14 39.23 6.70
C ILE A 10 50.60 39.20 6.58
N LEU A 11 49.97 40.35 6.29
CA LEU A 11 48.51 40.47 6.17
C LEU A 11 48.02 40.72 4.73
N LEU A 12 48.86 40.51 3.71
CA LEU A 12 48.52 40.91 2.33
C LEU A 12 48.79 39.89 1.21
N VAL A 13 49.07 38.62 1.53
CA VAL A 13 49.14 37.57 0.51
C VAL A 13 48.52 36.28 1.06
N GLY A 14 47.23 36.10 0.77
CA GLY A 14 46.46 34.94 1.20
C GLY A 14 44.95 35.12 1.07
N GLY A 15 44.49 36.01 0.18
CA GLY A 15 43.09 36.12 -0.21
C GLY A 15 42.75 35.06 -1.27
N THR A 16 42.99 33.78 -0.98
CA THR A 16 42.25 32.74 -1.68
C THR A 16 40.82 32.82 -1.17
N MET A 17 39.89 33.14 -2.08
CA MET A 17 38.47 32.90 -1.87
C MET A 17 38.29 31.44 -1.43
N LEU A 18 38.24 31.20 -0.12
CA LEU A 18 37.52 30.07 0.42
C LEU A 18 36.05 30.39 0.15
N ALA A 19 35.60 30.07 -1.07
CA ALA A 19 34.22 29.72 -1.27
C ALA A 19 33.94 28.67 -0.19
N ALA A 20 33.23 29.05 0.86
CA ALA A 20 32.74 28.11 1.84
C ALA A 20 31.83 27.19 1.04
N SER A 21 32.40 26.06 0.58
CA SER A 21 31.67 24.98 -0.03
C SER A 21 30.67 24.56 1.03
N SER A 22 29.44 25.04 0.87
CA SER A 22 28.31 24.73 1.72
C SER A 22 28.07 23.23 1.61
N TYR A 23 28.70 22.48 2.50
CA TYR A 23 28.53 21.04 2.59
C TYR A 23 27.07 20.75 2.94
N ALA A 24 26.42 19.91 2.14
CA ALA A 24 25.08 19.43 2.43
C ALA A 24 25.20 18.30 3.46
N ASN A 25 25.18 18.65 4.75
CA ASN A 25 24.93 17.62 5.75
C ASN A 25 23.40 17.47 5.87
N PHE A 26 22.84 16.40 5.32
CA PHE A 26 21.45 15.98 5.56
C PHE A 26 21.46 14.86 6.62
N PRO A 27 21.59 15.19 7.92
CA PRO A 27 21.81 14.19 8.97
C PRO A 27 20.63 13.24 9.19
N SER A 28 19.46 13.55 8.64
CA SER A 28 18.29 12.67 8.65
C SER A 28 18.31 11.62 7.53
N VAL A 29 19.14 11.80 6.49
CA VAL A 29 19.30 10.84 5.40
C VAL A 29 20.25 9.73 5.85
N PRO A 30 19.83 8.46 5.80
CA PRO A 30 20.64 7.32 6.23
C PRO A 30 21.92 7.15 5.39
N LYS A 31 22.97 6.57 6.00
CA LYS A 31 24.30 6.40 5.36
C LYS A 31 24.26 5.40 4.20
N GLU A 32 23.42 4.39 4.34
CA GLU A 32 23.12 3.37 3.35
C GLU A 32 22.65 3.96 2.01
N THR A 33 21.90 5.06 2.03
CA THR A 33 21.50 5.78 0.80
C THR A 33 22.69 6.42 0.11
N TYR A 34 23.57 7.11 0.85
CA TYR A 34 24.79 7.67 0.27
C TYR A 34 25.68 6.58 -0.35
N LYS A 35 25.84 5.45 0.35
CA LYS A 35 26.55 4.27 -0.16
C LYS A 35 25.92 3.73 -1.45
N ALA A 36 24.59 3.57 -1.49
CA ALA A 36 23.86 3.11 -2.68
C ALA A 36 24.00 4.06 -3.88
N LEU A 37 24.12 5.36 -3.62
CA LEU A 37 24.34 6.39 -4.65
C LEU A 37 25.82 6.58 -5.02
N SER A 38 26.74 5.85 -4.40
CA SER A 38 28.19 6.04 -4.56
C SER A 38 28.63 7.47 -4.26
N LEU A 39 28.09 8.06 -3.19
CA LEU A 39 28.40 9.40 -2.72
C LEU A 39 28.94 9.38 -1.28
N GLU A 40 29.80 10.33 -0.97
CA GLU A 40 30.18 10.66 0.40
C GLU A 40 29.10 11.57 1.04
N GLN A 41 28.97 11.55 2.37
CA GLN A 41 28.03 12.43 3.08
C GLN A 41 28.38 13.93 2.94
N SER A 42 29.59 14.25 2.47
CA SER A 42 30.04 15.61 2.16
C SER A 42 29.59 16.10 0.77
N ALA A 43 28.87 15.27 -0.01
CA ALA A 43 28.36 15.64 -1.33
C ALA A 43 27.56 16.95 -1.28
N THR A 44 27.71 17.77 -2.32
CA THR A 44 26.94 19.01 -2.47
C THR A 44 25.45 18.70 -2.69
N PRO A 45 24.53 19.66 -2.40
CA PRO A 45 23.11 19.48 -2.69
C PRO A 45 22.85 19.06 -4.14
N LYS A 46 23.56 19.66 -5.10
CA LYS A 46 23.48 19.31 -6.51
C LYS A 46 23.84 17.85 -6.79
N GLN A 47 24.99 17.38 -6.28
CA GLN A 47 25.43 15.99 -6.49
C GLN A 47 24.43 14.99 -5.92
N LEU A 48 23.92 15.25 -4.71
CA LEU A 48 22.91 14.38 -4.09
C LEU A 48 21.62 14.36 -4.91
N TYR A 49 21.10 15.53 -5.31
CA TYR A 49 19.89 15.61 -6.12
C TYR A 49 20.04 14.92 -7.48
N GLU A 50 21.15 15.14 -8.18
CA GLU A 50 21.41 14.51 -9.48
C GLU A 50 21.47 12.98 -9.36
N ALA A 51 22.14 12.45 -8.33
CA ALA A 51 22.21 11.01 -8.09
C ALA A 51 20.85 10.41 -7.73
N LEU A 52 20.09 11.07 -6.84
CA LEU A 52 18.73 10.67 -6.48
C LEU A 52 17.79 10.69 -7.68
N ASN A 53 17.80 11.78 -8.44
CA ASN A 53 16.93 11.96 -9.61
C ASN A 53 17.27 10.95 -10.72
N LYS A 54 18.56 10.67 -10.92
CA LYS A 54 19.01 9.62 -11.85
C LYS A 54 18.42 8.26 -11.46
N ARG A 55 18.51 7.87 -10.18
CA ARG A 55 17.92 6.62 -9.68
C ARG A 55 16.39 6.63 -9.77
N TYR A 56 15.77 7.74 -9.40
CA TYR A 56 14.31 7.92 -9.38
C TYR A 56 13.67 7.76 -10.76
N LYS A 57 14.35 8.24 -11.83
CA LYS A 57 13.86 8.18 -13.22
C LYS A 57 14.33 6.94 -13.99
N ASP A 58 15.09 6.05 -13.38
CA ASP A 58 15.59 4.84 -14.04
C ASP A 58 14.50 3.75 -14.07
N PRO A 59 14.06 3.27 -15.25
CA PRO A 59 13.10 2.18 -15.35
C PRO A 59 13.56 0.90 -14.64
N ALA A 60 14.87 0.61 -14.61
CA ALA A 60 15.40 -0.54 -13.87
C ALA A 60 15.18 -0.41 -12.36
N GLN A 61 15.02 0.81 -11.87
CA GLN A 61 14.75 1.15 -10.46
C GLN A 61 13.26 1.34 -10.19
N GLY A 62 12.38 1.11 -11.18
CA GLY A 62 10.93 1.17 -11.02
C GLY A 62 10.26 2.45 -11.51
N ALA A 63 10.94 3.27 -12.30
CA ALA A 63 10.28 4.37 -13.00
C ALA A 63 9.45 3.86 -14.19
N GLY A 64 8.40 4.60 -14.53
CA GLY A 64 7.61 4.37 -15.74
C GLY A 64 6.52 3.31 -15.61
N ARG A 65 6.20 2.68 -16.74
CA ARG A 65 5.04 1.78 -16.92
C ARG A 65 5.23 0.37 -16.35
N GLY A 66 6.40 0.06 -15.81
CA GLY A 66 6.75 -1.27 -15.30
C GLY A 66 6.99 -2.32 -16.39
N THR A 67 7.35 -3.55 -15.98
CA THR A 67 7.67 -4.65 -16.90
C THR A 67 6.46 -5.22 -17.63
N LEU A 68 5.26 -5.00 -17.09
CA LEU A 68 3.99 -5.48 -17.64
C LEU A 68 3.30 -4.47 -18.56
N ALA A 69 3.99 -3.38 -18.93
CA ALA A 69 3.45 -2.27 -19.73
C ALA A 69 2.79 -2.66 -21.06
N GLN A 70 3.20 -3.79 -21.65
CA GLN A 70 2.67 -4.29 -22.91
C GLN A 70 1.23 -4.83 -22.83
N TYR A 71 0.71 -5.05 -21.61
CA TYR A 71 -0.64 -5.61 -21.39
C TYR A 71 -1.70 -4.54 -21.11
N TRP A 72 -1.30 -3.28 -20.93
CA TRP A 72 -2.23 -2.21 -20.58
C TRP A 72 -1.82 -0.88 -21.21
N GLU A 73 -2.80 -0.04 -21.50
CA GLU A 73 -2.60 1.32 -21.98
C GLU A 73 -3.15 2.33 -20.96
N PRO A 74 -2.57 3.54 -20.88
CA PRO A 74 -3.07 4.58 -20.00
C PRO A 74 -4.47 5.04 -20.43
N ILE A 75 -5.30 5.37 -19.45
CA ILE A 75 -6.56 6.10 -19.68
C ILE A 75 -6.30 7.61 -19.53
N PRO A 76 -7.24 8.50 -19.94
CA PRO A 76 -7.01 9.95 -19.84
C PRO A 76 -6.57 10.42 -18.46
N PHE A 77 -7.07 9.81 -17.38
CA PHE A 77 -6.72 10.20 -16.01
C PHE A 77 -5.30 9.78 -15.60
N SER A 78 -4.70 8.78 -16.25
CA SER A 78 -3.37 8.25 -15.92
C SER A 78 -2.26 9.30 -16.06
N MET A 79 -2.49 10.36 -16.86
CA MET A 79 -1.57 11.49 -16.98
C MET A 79 -1.34 12.26 -15.68
N TYR A 80 -2.25 12.13 -14.71
CA TYR A 80 -2.13 12.75 -13.39
C TYR A 80 -1.63 11.76 -12.33
N MET A 81 -1.68 10.45 -12.61
CA MET A 81 -1.21 9.39 -11.70
C MET A 81 0.29 9.12 -11.89
N ASP A 82 0.75 9.03 -13.15
CA ASP A 82 2.16 9.00 -13.51
C ASP A 82 2.47 10.04 -14.59
N PRO A 83 2.67 11.31 -14.18
CA PRO A 83 2.93 12.36 -15.14
C PRO A 83 4.22 12.20 -15.92
N ALA A 84 5.24 11.56 -15.34
CA ALA A 84 6.54 11.39 -16.00
C ALA A 84 6.41 10.53 -17.27
N SER A 85 5.49 9.56 -17.28
CA SER A 85 5.24 8.70 -18.43
C SER A 85 4.24 9.26 -19.43
N PHE A 86 3.21 9.97 -18.94
CA PHE A 86 1.98 10.16 -19.71
C PHE A 86 1.55 11.61 -19.92
N TYR A 87 2.03 12.55 -19.11
CA TYR A 87 1.53 13.92 -19.17
C TYR A 87 1.95 14.63 -20.45
N LYS A 88 0.97 15.28 -21.08
CA LYS A 88 1.17 16.23 -22.17
C LYS A 88 0.35 17.49 -21.87
N PRO A 89 0.89 18.69 -22.10
CA PRO A 89 0.12 19.91 -21.99
C PRO A 89 -1.17 19.89 -22.84
N PRO A 90 -2.23 20.58 -22.40
CA PRO A 90 -3.43 20.74 -23.20
C PRO A 90 -3.16 21.60 -24.44
N THR A 91 -3.72 21.20 -25.58
CA THR A 91 -3.53 21.89 -26.87
C THR A 91 -4.57 22.99 -27.15
N SER A 92 -5.59 23.12 -26.30
CA SER A 92 -6.70 24.07 -26.48
C SER A 92 -6.30 25.53 -26.26
N MET A 93 -5.32 25.79 -25.39
CA MET A 93 -4.84 27.13 -25.05
C MET A 93 -3.43 27.34 -25.58
N LYS A 94 -3.27 28.26 -26.54
CA LYS A 94 -1.97 28.59 -27.18
C LYS A 94 -1.38 29.91 -26.65
N GLU A 95 -1.72 30.27 -25.42
CA GLU A 95 -1.22 31.50 -24.81
C GLU A 95 0.21 31.35 -24.30
N VAL A 96 0.98 32.44 -24.43
CA VAL A 96 2.32 32.55 -23.86
C VAL A 96 2.24 33.46 -22.64
N ALA A 97 2.26 32.85 -21.45
CA ALA A 97 1.98 33.51 -20.19
C ALA A 97 3.23 33.74 -19.35
N SER A 98 3.30 34.89 -18.70
CA SER A 98 4.24 35.18 -17.62
C SER A 98 3.70 34.71 -16.27
N ARG A 99 4.57 34.73 -15.25
CA ARG A 99 4.25 34.44 -13.85
C ARG A 99 2.99 35.14 -13.34
N GLN A 100 2.84 36.44 -13.63
CA GLN A 100 1.68 37.22 -13.18
C GLN A 100 0.42 36.85 -13.96
N GLU A 101 0.56 36.57 -15.26
CA GLU A 101 -0.55 36.16 -16.14
C GLU A 101 -1.12 34.79 -15.71
N CYS A 102 -0.29 33.86 -15.23
CA CYS A 102 -0.75 32.60 -14.63
C CYS A 102 -1.78 32.85 -13.51
N VAL A 103 -1.43 33.70 -12.53
CA VAL A 103 -2.31 33.99 -11.38
C VAL A 103 -3.56 34.75 -11.84
N LYS A 104 -3.41 35.69 -12.78
CA LYS A 104 -4.52 36.53 -13.25
C LYS A 104 -5.59 35.69 -13.93
N CYS A 105 -5.23 34.87 -14.92
CA CYS A 105 -6.18 34.03 -15.66
C CYS A 105 -6.79 32.95 -14.76
N HIS A 106 -5.98 32.25 -13.97
CA HIS A 106 -6.48 31.18 -13.09
C HIS A 106 -7.29 31.69 -11.89
N THR A 107 -7.30 32.99 -11.62
CA THR A 107 -8.26 33.57 -10.65
C THR A 107 -9.70 33.36 -11.14
N ASP A 108 -9.91 33.35 -12.45
CA ASP A 108 -11.22 33.13 -13.06
C ASP A 108 -11.41 31.66 -13.48
N GLU A 109 -10.40 31.04 -14.11
CA GLU A 109 -10.50 29.66 -14.63
C GLU A 109 -10.46 28.57 -13.55
N SER A 110 -9.66 28.78 -12.49
CA SER A 110 -9.54 27.81 -11.38
C SER A 110 -9.39 28.55 -10.03
N PRO A 111 -10.42 29.32 -9.62
CA PRO A 111 -10.33 30.27 -8.51
C PRO A 111 -9.81 29.62 -7.23
N VAL A 112 -10.32 28.44 -6.89
CA VAL A 112 -9.97 27.74 -5.64
C VAL A 112 -8.48 27.39 -5.57
N TRP A 113 -7.84 27.05 -6.70
CA TRP A 113 -6.40 26.79 -6.74
C TRP A 113 -5.59 28.04 -6.46
N VAL A 114 -5.99 29.18 -7.03
CA VAL A 114 -5.35 30.46 -6.73
C VAL A 114 -5.59 30.87 -5.28
N TYR A 115 -6.80 30.69 -4.73
CA TYR A 115 -7.10 31.01 -3.34
C TYR A 115 -6.31 30.14 -2.35
N ALA A 116 -6.23 28.82 -2.58
CA ALA A 116 -5.45 27.90 -1.77
C ALA A 116 -3.96 28.24 -1.83
N TRP A 117 -3.42 28.48 -3.03
CA TRP A 117 -2.03 28.90 -3.21
C TRP A 117 -1.74 30.23 -2.48
N LYS A 118 -2.60 31.25 -2.61
CA LYS A 118 -2.45 32.54 -1.92
C LYS A 118 -2.39 32.40 -0.38
N LYS A 119 -3.05 31.40 0.20
CA LYS A 119 -3.00 31.10 1.65
C LYS A 119 -1.76 30.30 2.06
N SER A 120 -1.17 29.55 1.13
CA SER A 120 -0.04 28.65 1.38
C SER A 120 1.22 29.40 1.82
N SER A 121 2.18 28.65 2.40
CA SER A 121 3.52 29.18 2.65
C SER A 121 4.28 29.49 1.35
N HIS A 122 3.96 28.81 0.25
CA HIS A 122 4.61 28.99 -1.06
C HIS A 122 4.38 30.38 -1.65
N ALA A 123 3.20 30.97 -1.46
CA ALA A 123 2.92 32.35 -1.88
C ALA A 123 3.46 33.42 -0.92
N ASN A 124 3.87 33.04 0.30
CA ASN A 124 4.11 33.98 1.41
C ASN A 124 5.48 33.80 2.07
N LEU A 125 6.56 33.71 1.27
CA LEU A 125 7.92 33.46 1.80
C LEU A 125 8.45 34.59 2.71
N ASP A 126 8.03 35.83 2.50
CA ASP A 126 8.42 36.94 3.37
C ASP A 126 7.83 36.83 4.78
N LYS A 127 6.64 36.23 4.90
CA LYS A 127 6.07 35.90 6.22
C LYS A 127 6.99 34.93 6.96
N ILE A 128 7.51 33.91 6.27
CA ILE A 128 8.46 32.93 6.83
C ILE A 128 9.78 33.61 7.26
N ARG A 129 10.29 34.56 6.47
CA ARG A 129 11.50 35.33 6.83
C ARG A 129 11.30 36.21 8.05
N SER A 130 10.08 36.70 8.25
CA SER A 130 9.72 37.59 9.36
C SER A 130 9.36 36.87 10.67
N LEU A 131 9.34 35.52 10.67
CA LEU A 131 9.04 34.73 11.87
C LEU A 131 10.04 35.04 12.98
N LYS A 132 9.51 35.22 14.20
CA LYS A 132 10.29 35.46 15.42
C LYS A 132 10.61 34.12 16.11
N PRO A 133 11.70 34.03 16.90
CA PRO A 133 12.03 32.79 17.63
C PRO A 133 10.93 32.27 18.56
N SER A 134 10.03 33.13 19.03
CA SER A 134 8.88 32.76 19.86
C SER A 134 7.73 32.12 19.07
N ASP A 135 7.76 32.19 17.73
CA ASP A 135 6.72 31.61 16.88
C ASP A 135 6.89 30.07 16.82
N PRO A 136 5.82 29.29 17.04
CA PRO A 136 5.87 27.82 16.99
C PRO A 136 6.33 27.26 15.64
N THR A 137 6.26 28.06 14.57
CA THR A 137 6.67 27.70 13.21
C THR A 137 8.04 28.23 12.82
N PHE A 138 8.82 28.81 13.74
CA PHE A 138 10.12 29.41 13.46
C PHE A 138 11.11 28.49 12.72
N TYR A 139 11.01 27.17 12.93
CA TYR A 139 11.80 26.15 12.19
C TYR A 139 11.66 26.28 10.66
N LYS A 140 10.55 26.82 10.15
CA LYS A 140 10.32 27.04 8.72
C LYS A 140 11.31 28.05 8.13
N LYS A 141 11.84 28.99 8.93
CA LYS A 141 12.87 29.94 8.48
C LYS A 141 14.16 29.22 8.09
N ALA A 142 14.62 28.28 8.92
CA ALA A 142 15.79 27.46 8.62
C ALA A 142 15.54 26.57 7.38
N LYS A 143 14.33 26.02 7.22
CA LYS A 143 13.96 25.26 6.01
C LYS A 143 13.99 26.12 4.74
N LEU A 144 13.51 27.37 4.81
CA LEU A 144 13.59 28.31 3.68
C LEU A 144 15.05 28.61 3.29
N GLU A 145 15.92 28.84 4.28
CA GLU A 145 17.35 29.06 4.03
C GLU A 145 18.02 27.83 3.40
N ALA A 146 17.66 26.62 3.85
CA ALA A 146 18.12 25.38 3.26
C ALA A 146 17.66 25.21 1.80
N VAL A 147 16.39 25.52 1.50
CA VAL A 147 15.85 25.52 0.13
C VAL A 147 16.64 26.48 -0.77
N GLU A 148 16.88 27.71 -0.31
CA GLU A 148 17.66 28.68 -1.10
C GLU A 148 19.10 28.20 -1.34
N ASN A 149 19.73 27.54 -0.37
CA ASN A 149 21.06 26.95 -0.53
C ASN A 149 21.07 25.81 -1.54
N ASN A 150 20.04 24.94 -1.52
CA ASN A 150 19.87 23.88 -2.52
C ASN A 150 19.77 24.48 -3.93
N LEU A 151 18.92 25.49 -4.11
CA LEU A 151 18.73 26.17 -5.40
C LEU A 151 20.01 26.86 -5.90
N ARG A 152 20.80 27.48 -5.01
CA ARG A 152 22.10 28.06 -5.36
C ARG A 152 23.07 26.98 -5.82
N SER A 153 23.16 25.86 -5.09
CA SER A 153 24.01 24.72 -5.48
C SER A 153 23.63 24.15 -6.85
N MET A 154 22.33 24.14 -7.18
CA MET A 154 21.81 23.67 -8.47
C MET A 154 21.83 24.75 -9.58
N GLY A 155 22.31 25.97 -9.30
CA GLY A 155 22.35 27.06 -10.28
C GLY A 155 20.99 27.65 -10.64
N ARG A 156 19.97 27.46 -9.81
CA ARG A 156 18.59 27.95 -9.98
C ARG A 156 18.31 29.26 -9.24
N LEU A 157 19.22 29.70 -8.38
CA LEU A 157 19.14 30.95 -7.63
C LEU A 157 20.51 31.61 -7.57
N GLY A 158 20.58 32.92 -7.81
CA GLY A 158 21.84 33.67 -7.78
C GLY A 158 22.50 33.72 -6.40
N SER A 159 23.81 33.94 -6.37
CA SER A 159 24.53 34.21 -5.12
C SER A 159 23.98 35.47 -4.46
N GLY A 160 23.45 35.36 -3.24
CA GLY A 160 22.78 36.44 -2.52
C GLY A 160 21.35 36.76 -2.99
N GLU A 161 20.84 36.13 -4.06
CA GLU A 161 19.43 36.24 -4.45
C GLU A 161 18.56 35.48 -3.42
N LYS A 162 17.38 36.04 -3.13
CA LYS A 162 16.35 35.41 -2.28
C LYS A 162 15.24 34.85 -3.16
N LEU A 163 14.72 33.69 -2.80
CA LEU A 163 13.56 33.10 -3.49
C LEU A 163 12.31 33.95 -3.18
N LYS A 164 11.76 34.64 -4.18
CA LYS A 164 10.68 35.62 -3.94
C LYS A 164 9.37 34.95 -3.52
N GLU A 165 8.99 33.90 -4.26
CA GLU A 165 7.80 33.08 -4.05
C GLU A 165 8.04 31.70 -4.67
N VAL A 166 7.13 30.76 -4.41
CA VAL A 166 6.94 29.55 -5.21
C VAL A 166 5.54 29.63 -5.81
N GLY A 167 5.47 30.10 -7.05
CA GLY A 167 4.25 30.36 -7.81
C GLY A 167 3.90 29.23 -8.78
N CYS A 168 2.81 29.40 -9.52
CA CYS A 168 2.32 28.42 -10.50
C CYS A 168 3.42 28.01 -11.50
N ILE A 169 4.12 28.99 -12.06
CA ILE A 169 5.14 28.78 -13.09
C ILE A 169 6.39 28.05 -12.56
N ASP A 170 6.68 28.10 -11.26
CA ASP A 170 7.83 27.40 -10.69
C ASP A 170 7.60 25.88 -10.72
N CYS A 171 6.41 25.46 -10.28
CA CYS A 171 6.05 24.05 -10.21
C CYS A 171 5.64 23.52 -11.58
N HIS A 172 4.80 24.25 -12.31
CA HIS A 172 4.20 23.78 -13.56
C HIS A 172 5.03 24.07 -14.81
N VAL A 173 6.17 24.78 -14.71
CA VAL A 173 7.08 25.00 -15.85
C VAL A 173 8.52 24.77 -15.44
N ASP A 174 9.15 25.74 -14.76
CA ASP A 174 10.53 25.63 -14.31
C ASP A 174 10.83 26.55 -13.11
N ILE A 175 11.64 26.05 -12.19
CA ILE A 175 11.87 26.67 -10.88
C ILE A 175 12.63 27.99 -11.05
N ASN A 176 12.09 29.06 -10.48
CA ASN A 176 12.60 30.43 -10.53
C ASN A 176 12.75 31.01 -11.95
N THR A 177 12.04 30.46 -12.95
CA THR A 177 12.11 30.97 -14.32
C THR A 177 11.66 32.43 -14.40
N LYS A 178 12.34 33.19 -15.26
CA LYS A 178 12.02 34.59 -15.62
C LYS A 178 11.43 34.69 -17.03
N LYS A 179 11.41 33.58 -17.77
CA LYS A 179 10.86 33.52 -19.13
C LYS A 179 9.34 33.39 -19.06
N LYS A 180 8.66 33.79 -20.12
CA LYS A 180 7.28 33.39 -20.36
C LYS A 180 7.24 31.90 -20.73
N ALA A 181 6.10 31.26 -20.51
CA ALA A 181 5.85 29.87 -20.81
C ALA A 181 4.72 29.73 -21.82
N ASP A 182 4.89 28.88 -22.82
CA ASP A 182 3.84 28.46 -23.73
C ASP A 182 2.95 27.41 -23.05
N HIS A 183 1.68 27.74 -22.82
CA HIS A 183 0.73 26.88 -22.12
C HIS A 183 0.54 25.51 -22.81
N SER A 184 0.74 25.44 -24.13
CA SER A 184 0.55 24.22 -24.93
C SER A 184 1.80 23.34 -25.03
N VAL A 185 2.94 23.80 -24.51
CA VAL A 185 4.25 23.12 -24.66
C VAL A 185 4.98 22.96 -23.33
N ASP A 186 5.03 24.01 -22.52
CA ASP A 186 5.95 24.11 -21.38
C ASP A 186 5.36 23.57 -20.06
N LEU A 187 4.05 23.27 -20.03
CA LEU A 187 3.41 22.80 -18.80
C LEU A 187 3.87 21.39 -18.41
N ARG A 188 3.98 21.18 -17.11
CA ARG A 188 4.14 19.86 -16.48
C ARG A 188 3.21 19.72 -15.27
N MET A 189 2.90 18.48 -14.91
CA MET A 189 2.45 18.16 -13.55
C MET A 189 3.69 17.95 -12.66
N PRO A 190 3.77 18.61 -11.49
CA PRO A 190 4.93 18.49 -10.61
C PRO A 190 5.03 17.09 -10.01
N THR A 191 6.08 16.36 -10.39
CA THR A 191 6.45 15.05 -9.82
C THR A 191 7.35 15.22 -8.59
N ALA A 192 7.66 14.13 -7.88
CA ALA A 192 8.47 14.17 -6.67
C ALA A 192 9.87 14.78 -6.88
N ASP A 193 10.50 14.55 -8.03
CA ASP A 193 11.78 15.17 -8.37
C ASP A 193 11.69 16.67 -8.59
N VAL A 194 10.52 17.19 -9.01
CA VAL A 194 10.27 18.64 -9.13
C VAL A 194 10.23 19.27 -7.73
N CYS A 195 9.52 18.65 -6.79
CA CYS A 195 9.49 19.07 -5.39
C CYS A 195 10.89 19.00 -4.76
N GLY A 196 11.64 17.93 -5.07
CA GLY A 196 12.99 17.66 -4.56
C GLY A 196 14.06 18.67 -5.00
N VAL A 197 13.82 19.49 -6.04
CA VAL A 197 14.72 20.60 -6.41
C VAL A 197 14.88 21.59 -5.24
N CYS A 198 13.77 21.87 -4.54
CA CYS A 198 13.75 22.72 -3.35
C CYS A 198 13.91 21.87 -2.08
N HIS A 199 13.02 20.88 -1.92
CA HIS A 199 12.85 20.05 -0.74
C HIS A 199 13.74 18.81 -0.79
N LEU A 200 15.04 19.01 -1.00
CA LEU A 200 16.00 17.92 -1.17
C LEU A 200 16.08 17.00 0.05
N GLN A 201 15.95 17.56 1.26
CA GLN A 201 15.97 16.77 2.48
C GLN A 201 14.81 15.77 2.50
N GLU A 202 13.57 16.25 2.32
CA GLU A 202 12.38 15.41 2.36
C GLU A 202 12.34 14.40 1.20
N PHE A 203 12.78 14.81 0.01
CA PHE A 203 12.93 13.90 -1.14
C PHE A 203 13.95 12.80 -0.86
N ALA A 204 15.13 13.14 -0.32
CA ALA A 204 16.15 12.16 0.03
C ALA A 204 15.72 11.24 1.19
N GLU A 205 15.01 11.77 2.19
CA GLU A 205 14.42 10.98 3.27
C GLU A 205 13.42 9.96 2.71
N ARG A 206 12.51 10.36 1.82
CA ARG A 206 11.58 9.43 1.16
C ARG A 206 12.33 8.41 0.32
N GLU A 207 13.24 8.84 -0.55
CA GLU A 207 14.00 7.94 -1.42
C GLU A 207 14.89 6.96 -0.65
N SER A 208 15.26 7.28 0.60
CA SER A 208 16.03 6.36 1.45
C SER A 208 15.25 5.11 1.85
N GLU A 209 13.91 5.10 1.72
CA GLU A 209 13.12 3.89 1.97
C GLU A 209 13.57 2.71 1.09
N ARG A 210 14.05 2.99 -0.12
CA ARG A 210 14.65 2.00 -1.05
C ARG A 210 15.85 1.28 -0.45
N ASP A 211 16.59 1.98 0.42
CA ASP A 211 17.86 1.51 0.98
C ASP A 211 17.68 0.98 2.41
N THR A 212 16.66 1.44 3.15
CA THR A 212 16.42 1.04 4.55
C THR A 212 15.40 -0.08 4.71
N MET A 213 14.56 -0.32 3.71
CA MET A 213 13.59 -1.43 3.72
C MET A 213 14.16 -2.66 3.03
N THR A 214 15.27 -3.16 3.55
CA THR A 214 15.90 -4.41 3.12
C THR A 214 15.55 -5.50 4.13
N TRP A 215 14.91 -6.56 3.68
CA TRP A 215 14.58 -7.70 4.52
C TRP A 215 15.83 -8.55 4.76
N PRO A 216 16.11 -8.98 6.01
CA PRO A 216 17.33 -9.71 6.35
C PRO A 216 17.37 -11.13 5.76
N PHE A 217 16.20 -11.68 5.45
CA PHE A 217 16.02 -12.98 4.81
C PHE A 217 15.16 -12.81 3.55
N LYS A 218 15.15 -13.82 2.67
CA LYS A 218 14.21 -13.87 1.56
C LYS A 218 12.79 -13.99 2.12
N THR A 219 12.13 -12.86 2.29
CA THR A 219 10.69 -12.78 2.52
C THR A 219 9.98 -12.68 1.17
N GLY A 220 8.65 -12.77 1.16
CA GLY A 220 7.86 -12.50 -0.05
C GLY A 220 7.92 -11.05 -0.54
N TRP A 221 8.58 -10.13 0.18
CA TRP A 221 8.71 -8.73 -0.20
C TRP A 221 9.99 -8.46 -1.00
N PRO A 222 9.91 -7.71 -2.11
CA PRO A 222 11.10 -7.20 -2.78
C PRO A 222 11.84 -6.14 -1.94
N ASP A 223 13.14 -5.98 -2.19
CA ASP A 223 13.92 -4.92 -1.55
C ASP A 223 13.32 -3.53 -1.79
N GLY A 224 13.37 -2.70 -0.75
CA GLY A 224 12.77 -1.38 -0.74
C GLY A 224 11.25 -1.38 -0.56
N ARG A 225 10.60 -2.53 -0.36
CA ARG A 225 9.12 -2.64 -0.22
C ARG A 225 8.71 -3.38 1.08
N PRO A 226 7.54 -3.02 1.65
CA PRO A 226 6.62 -1.94 1.23
C PRO A 226 7.18 -0.55 1.57
N SER A 227 6.92 0.44 0.71
CA SER A 227 7.34 1.83 0.91
C SER A 227 6.58 2.81 0.03
N HIS A 228 6.57 4.09 0.39
CA HIS A 228 6.06 5.16 -0.46
C HIS A 228 7.02 5.50 -1.61
N ALA A 229 8.30 5.12 -1.50
CA ALA A 229 9.27 5.29 -2.59
C ALA A 229 9.00 4.37 -3.79
N LEU A 230 8.28 3.26 -3.59
CA LEU A 230 8.06 2.20 -4.57
C LEU A 230 6.59 1.75 -4.66
N ASP A 231 5.64 2.57 -4.21
CA ASP A 231 4.21 2.21 -4.22
C ASP A 231 3.64 2.12 -5.65
N TRP A 232 4.03 3.03 -6.55
CA TRP A 232 3.65 2.96 -7.97
C TRP A 232 4.26 1.73 -8.65
N LYS A 233 5.55 1.47 -8.45
CA LYS A 233 6.20 0.23 -8.93
C LYS A 233 5.45 -0.99 -8.41
N ALA A 234 5.08 -1.01 -7.13
CA ALA A 234 4.33 -2.13 -6.56
C ALA A 234 2.99 -2.34 -7.28
N ASN A 235 2.27 -1.27 -7.63
CA ASN A 235 0.99 -1.31 -8.33
C ASN A 235 1.11 -1.83 -9.78
N VAL A 236 2.00 -1.24 -10.60
CA VAL A 236 2.07 -1.57 -12.04
C VAL A 236 2.76 -2.90 -12.34
N GLU A 237 3.43 -3.50 -11.35
CA GLU A 237 4.06 -4.83 -11.46
C GLU A 237 3.13 -5.97 -10.98
N VAL A 238 1.88 -5.67 -10.59
CA VAL A 238 0.88 -6.72 -10.30
C VAL A 238 0.25 -7.20 -11.60
N ALA A 239 0.22 -8.52 -11.80
CA ALA A 239 -0.30 -9.12 -13.02
C ALA A 239 -1.78 -8.75 -13.27
N VAL A 240 -2.65 -8.79 -12.26
CA VAL A 240 -4.07 -8.43 -12.43
C VAL A 240 -4.26 -6.95 -12.77
N PHE A 241 -3.43 -6.05 -12.23
CA PHE A 241 -3.46 -4.64 -12.61
C PHE A 241 -3.18 -4.48 -14.11
N ALA A 242 -2.24 -5.26 -14.65
CA ALA A 242 -1.92 -5.23 -16.07
C ALA A 242 -2.94 -5.98 -16.94
N ALA A 243 -3.51 -7.08 -16.44
CA ALA A 243 -4.37 -7.99 -17.20
C ALA A 243 -5.84 -7.57 -17.27
N MET A 244 -6.36 -6.91 -16.22
CA MET A 244 -7.79 -6.67 -16.10
C MET A 244 -8.29 -5.62 -17.14
N PRO A 245 -9.42 -5.89 -17.81
CA PRO A 245 -9.94 -4.98 -18.84
C PRO A 245 -10.65 -3.74 -18.25
N GLN A 246 -11.10 -3.79 -16.99
CA GLN A 246 -11.76 -2.67 -16.32
C GLN A 246 -10.74 -1.62 -15.85
N ARG A 247 -10.20 -0.84 -16.79
CA ARG A 247 -9.11 0.11 -16.51
C ARG A 247 -9.47 1.18 -15.49
N GLU A 248 -10.72 1.65 -15.45
CA GLU A 248 -11.16 2.61 -14.44
C GLU A 248 -11.14 2.03 -13.01
N ILE A 249 -11.36 0.72 -12.87
CA ILE A 249 -11.23 0.02 -11.58
C ILE A 249 -9.76 -0.14 -11.21
N ALA A 250 -8.91 -0.53 -12.16
CA ALA A 250 -7.45 -0.59 -11.96
C ALA A 250 -6.87 0.79 -11.56
N GLU A 251 -7.36 1.87 -12.17
CA GLU A 251 -6.94 3.23 -11.82
C GLU A 251 -7.42 3.66 -10.42
N GLY A 252 -8.41 2.97 -9.84
CA GLY A 252 -8.71 3.05 -8.41
C GLY A 252 -7.52 2.64 -7.54
N CYS A 253 -6.83 1.56 -7.90
CA CYS A 253 -5.60 1.13 -7.23
C CYS A 253 -4.48 2.17 -7.43
N SER A 254 -4.33 2.70 -8.65
CA SER A 254 -3.36 3.76 -8.96
C SER A 254 -3.51 4.96 -8.03
N GLN A 255 -4.72 5.41 -7.72
CA GLN A 255 -4.97 6.57 -6.86
C GLN A 255 -4.39 6.42 -5.45
N CYS A 256 -4.38 5.21 -4.88
CA CYS A 256 -3.75 4.92 -3.59
C CYS A 256 -2.21 4.81 -3.69
N HIS A 257 -1.68 4.50 -4.87
CA HIS A 257 -0.28 4.16 -5.14
C HIS A 257 0.45 5.24 -5.96
N THR A 258 0.28 6.52 -5.61
CA THR A 258 0.91 7.64 -6.34
C THR A 258 2.01 8.38 -5.57
N ASN A 259 2.37 7.97 -4.36
CA ASN A 259 3.33 8.70 -3.54
C ASN A 259 4.72 8.73 -4.19
N GLN A 260 5.13 7.64 -4.85
CA GLN A 260 6.35 7.57 -5.65
C GLN A 260 6.40 8.72 -6.67
N ASN A 261 5.28 8.98 -7.35
CA ASN A 261 5.21 9.90 -8.49
C ASN A 261 5.03 11.35 -8.08
N LYS A 262 4.24 11.63 -7.04
CA LYS A 262 3.86 12.99 -6.62
C LYS A 262 3.80 13.12 -5.10
N CYS A 263 4.12 14.32 -4.60
CA CYS A 263 4.23 14.58 -3.16
C CYS A 263 2.95 15.16 -2.51
N ASP A 264 1.83 15.21 -3.21
CA ASP A 264 0.59 15.84 -2.72
C ASP A 264 -0.42 14.84 -2.13
N GLY A 265 0.04 13.64 -1.73
CA GLY A 265 -0.79 12.61 -1.10
C GLY A 265 -1.22 12.93 0.33
N CYS A 266 -0.32 13.56 1.13
CA CYS A 266 -0.59 13.87 2.55
C CYS A 266 -0.83 15.37 2.82
N HIS A 267 -0.03 16.25 2.19
CA HIS A 267 -0.23 17.70 2.25
C HIS A 267 -0.74 18.18 0.90
N THR A 268 -2.06 18.22 0.75
CA THR A 268 -2.69 18.29 -0.56
C THR A 268 -2.48 19.63 -1.27
N ARG A 269 -2.54 19.56 -2.59
CA ARG A 269 -2.54 20.75 -3.45
C ARG A 269 -3.81 21.59 -3.20
N HIS A 270 -3.78 22.92 -3.27
CA HIS A 270 -2.65 23.81 -3.52
C HIS A 270 -2.23 24.60 -2.27
N GLU A 271 -2.70 24.19 -1.08
CA GLU A 271 -2.30 24.82 0.19
C GLU A 271 -0.98 24.23 0.73
N PHE A 272 -0.70 22.94 0.45
CA PHE A 272 0.51 22.23 0.86
C PHE A 272 0.80 22.39 2.37
N SER A 273 -0.25 22.20 3.17
CA SER A 273 -0.19 22.42 4.61
C SER A 273 0.51 21.27 5.32
N ALA A 274 1.67 21.55 5.91
CA ALA A 274 2.34 20.58 6.79
C ALA A 274 1.51 20.24 8.05
N ALA A 275 0.58 21.11 8.45
CA ALA A 275 -0.34 20.84 9.55
C ALA A 275 -1.41 19.81 9.15
N GLU A 276 -1.90 19.89 7.91
CA GLU A 276 -2.81 18.91 7.32
C GLU A 276 -2.19 17.52 7.28
N SER A 277 -0.96 17.38 6.76
CA SER A 277 -0.29 16.08 6.65
C SER A 277 0.06 15.41 7.98
N ARG A 278 0.00 16.13 9.10
CA ARG A 278 0.22 15.57 10.44
C ARG A 278 -1.05 14.97 11.03
N LYS A 279 -2.22 15.36 10.51
CA LYS A 279 -3.49 14.86 10.99
C LYS A 279 -3.72 13.43 10.49
N PRO A 280 -4.28 12.54 11.32
CA PRO A 280 -4.56 11.15 10.93
C PRO A 280 -5.39 11.00 9.65
N GLU A 281 -6.30 11.95 9.38
CA GLU A 281 -7.16 11.94 8.20
C GLU A 281 -6.38 12.00 6.88
N ALA A 282 -5.17 12.57 6.87
CA ALA A 282 -4.32 12.64 5.68
C ALA A 282 -3.85 11.25 5.19
N CYS A 283 -3.85 10.24 6.08
CA CYS A 283 -3.47 8.87 5.73
C CYS A 283 -4.69 8.01 5.34
N ALA A 284 -5.90 8.43 5.72
CA ALA A 284 -7.09 7.58 5.77
C ALA A 284 -7.60 7.15 4.40
N THR A 285 -7.40 7.96 3.36
CA THR A 285 -7.86 7.63 2.00
C THR A 285 -7.20 6.37 1.45
N CYS A 286 -5.92 6.13 1.77
CA CYS A 286 -5.18 4.97 1.28
C CYS A 286 -5.07 3.87 2.33
N HIS A 287 -4.83 4.23 3.60
CA HIS A 287 -4.66 3.29 4.71
C HIS A 287 -6.00 3.03 5.42
N SER A 288 -6.94 2.45 4.69
CA SER A 288 -8.27 2.02 5.15
C SER A 288 -8.75 0.83 4.34
N GLY A 289 -9.94 0.31 4.63
CA GLY A 289 -10.58 -0.71 3.80
C GLY A 289 -10.28 -2.15 4.22
N VAL A 290 -10.52 -3.08 3.29
CA VAL A 290 -10.79 -4.49 3.63
C VAL A 290 -9.53 -5.32 3.91
N ASP A 291 -8.39 -4.93 3.36
CA ASP A 291 -7.08 -5.58 3.41
C ASP A 291 -6.07 -4.84 4.33
N HIS A 292 -6.37 -3.60 4.69
CA HIS A 292 -5.58 -2.81 5.63
C HIS A 292 -6.40 -1.68 6.28
N ASN A 293 -7.26 -2.06 7.24
CA ASN A 293 -8.19 -1.15 7.94
C ASN A 293 -7.51 -0.24 9.00
N ASN A 294 -6.33 0.33 8.69
CA ASN A 294 -5.53 1.09 9.64
C ASN A 294 -6.29 2.29 10.21
N TRP A 295 -6.98 3.07 9.35
CA TRP A 295 -7.80 4.19 9.76
C TRP A 295 -8.93 3.76 10.70
N GLU A 296 -9.65 2.70 10.37
CA GLU A 296 -10.77 2.18 11.15
C GLU A 296 -10.27 1.68 12.51
N ALA A 297 -9.19 0.89 12.52
CA ALA A 297 -8.59 0.40 13.76
C ALA A 297 -8.05 1.54 14.62
N TYR A 298 -7.25 2.44 14.06
CA TYR A 298 -6.72 3.59 14.79
C TYR A 298 -7.83 4.50 15.30
N SER A 299 -8.78 4.89 14.45
CA SER A 299 -9.85 5.82 14.82
C SER A 299 -10.75 5.24 15.91
N MET A 300 -10.93 3.92 15.96
CA MET A 300 -11.70 3.22 16.99
C MET A 300 -10.92 2.90 18.27
N SER A 301 -9.59 2.95 18.23
CA SER A 301 -8.73 2.83 19.40
C SER A 301 -8.88 4.01 20.36
N LYS A 302 -8.38 3.87 21.60
CA LYS A 302 -8.31 5.01 22.52
C LYS A 302 -7.36 6.10 22.02
N HIS A 303 -6.30 5.77 21.26
CA HIS A 303 -5.44 6.78 20.66
C HIS A 303 -6.22 7.69 19.70
N GLY A 304 -6.88 7.10 18.69
CA GLY A 304 -7.63 7.86 17.69
C GLY A 304 -8.87 8.55 18.26
N LYS A 305 -9.57 7.93 19.23
CA LYS A 305 -10.69 8.60 19.92
C LYS A 305 -10.25 9.85 20.68
N VAL A 306 -9.08 9.83 21.33
CA VAL A 306 -8.55 11.04 21.99
C VAL A 306 -8.20 12.12 20.96
N VAL A 307 -7.63 11.77 19.81
CA VAL A 307 -7.40 12.75 18.72
C VAL A 307 -8.71 13.33 18.22
N SER A 308 -9.74 12.52 18.01
CA SER A 308 -11.06 13.02 17.59
C SER A 308 -11.69 13.98 18.62
N MET A 309 -11.54 13.69 19.92
CA MET A 309 -12.11 14.52 20.98
C MET A 309 -11.31 15.81 21.26
N ASN A 310 -9.98 15.74 21.20
CA ASN A 310 -9.10 16.81 21.65
C ASN A 310 -8.28 17.48 20.54
N GLY A 311 -8.21 16.90 19.34
CA GLY A 311 -7.33 17.33 18.27
C GLY A 311 -7.58 18.76 17.80
N SER A 312 -8.81 19.27 17.93
CA SER A 312 -9.12 20.68 17.64
C SER A 312 -8.48 21.68 18.62
N ARG A 313 -8.02 21.20 19.79
CA ARG A 313 -7.33 22.00 20.81
C ARG A 313 -5.80 21.96 20.65
N TRP A 314 -5.29 21.08 19.80
CA TRP A 314 -3.86 20.93 19.59
C TRP A 314 -3.35 21.90 18.52
N ASN A 315 -2.12 22.35 18.68
CA ASN A 315 -1.45 23.12 17.65
C ASN A 315 -0.80 22.16 16.64
N TRP A 316 -1.36 22.09 15.43
CA TRP A 316 -0.84 21.24 14.35
C TRP A 316 0.26 21.90 13.52
N ASP A 317 0.54 23.19 13.73
CA ASP A 317 1.55 23.93 12.96
C ASP A 317 2.98 23.64 13.41
N VAL A 318 3.16 23.21 14.67
CA VAL A 318 4.46 22.75 15.19
C VAL A 318 4.93 21.50 14.44
N GLN A 319 6.24 21.36 14.29
CA GLN A 319 6.85 20.13 13.76
C GLN A 319 6.60 18.93 14.68
N LEU A 320 6.65 17.71 14.13
CA LEU A 320 6.35 16.48 14.87
C LEU A 320 7.21 16.31 16.14
N ALA A 321 8.49 16.70 16.08
CA ALA A 321 9.40 16.66 17.24
C ALA A 321 8.93 17.51 18.43
N ASP A 322 8.08 18.51 18.18
CA ASP A 322 7.52 19.41 19.19
C ASP A 322 6.03 19.14 19.46
N ALA A 323 5.45 18.08 18.88
CA ALA A 323 4.00 17.83 18.92
C ALA A 323 3.46 17.59 20.33
N TYR A 324 4.15 16.79 21.14
CA TYR A 324 3.72 16.49 22.52
C TYR A 324 4.04 17.63 23.50
N THR A 325 5.08 18.43 23.23
CA THR A 325 5.54 19.49 24.13
C THR A 325 4.90 20.84 23.81
N LYS A 326 5.12 21.37 22.60
CA LYS A 326 4.60 22.69 22.18
C LYS A 326 3.26 22.58 21.46
N GLY A 327 2.98 21.43 20.85
CA GLY A 327 1.71 21.15 20.17
C GLY A 327 0.56 20.81 21.11
N GLY A 328 0.87 20.44 22.36
CA GLY A 328 -0.10 20.02 23.36
C GLY A 328 -0.79 18.68 23.03
N GLN A 329 -0.22 17.89 22.11
CA GLN A 329 -0.77 16.58 21.77
C GLN A 329 -0.63 15.62 22.95
N THR A 330 -1.71 14.89 23.26
CA THR A 330 -1.77 13.94 24.38
C THR A 330 -2.14 12.53 23.96
N ALA A 331 -2.25 12.27 22.67
CA ALA A 331 -2.34 10.94 22.10
C ALA A 331 -1.56 10.88 20.78
N PRO A 332 -1.05 9.70 20.39
CA PRO A 332 -0.28 9.55 19.17
C PRO A 332 -1.15 9.66 17.92
N THR A 333 -0.50 10.00 16.81
CA THR A 333 -1.08 10.09 15.46
C THR A 333 -0.33 9.17 14.51
N CYS A 334 -0.90 8.90 13.32
CA CYS A 334 -0.26 8.12 12.27
C CYS A 334 1.16 8.62 11.98
N ALA A 335 1.29 9.92 11.69
CA ALA A 335 2.59 10.57 11.42
C ALA A 335 3.50 10.55 12.66
N GLY A 336 2.96 10.81 13.85
CA GLY A 336 3.73 10.81 15.10
C GLY A 336 4.36 9.45 15.44
N CYS A 337 3.71 8.34 15.08
CA CYS A 337 4.24 7.00 15.27
C CYS A 337 5.14 6.54 14.12
N HIS A 338 4.71 6.69 12.86
CA HIS A 338 5.38 6.05 11.73
C HIS A 338 6.54 6.85 11.14
N MET A 339 6.55 8.18 11.26
CA MET A 339 7.67 9.01 10.81
C MET A 339 8.79 9.11 11.84
N GLU A 340 8.53 8.67 13.07
CA GLU A 340 9.49 8.67 14.17
C GLU A 340 10.44 7.47 14.07
N TYR A 341 11.73 7.71 14.28
CA TYR A 341 12.74 6.67 14.45
C TYR A 341 13.86 7.21 15.35
N GLU A 342 14.12 6.53 16.46
CA GLU A 342 15.22 6.85 17.37
C GLU A 342 15.19 8.30 17.88
N GLY A 343 13.99 8.80 18.19
CA GLY A 343 13.72 10.15 18.69
C GLY A 343 13.75 11.25 17.60
N LYS A 344 13.92 10.88 16.33
CA LYS A 344 13.96 11.80 15.18
C LYS A 344 12.79 11.55 14.25
N PHE A 345 12.44 12.56 13.44
CA PHE A 345 11.33 12.48 12.48
C PHE A 345 11.83 12.73 11.06
N SER A 346 11.34 11.94 10.10
CA SER A 346 11.69 12.05 8.67
C SER A 346 10.60 11.50 7.77
N HIS A 347 10.69 11.74 6.46
CA HIS A 347 9.78 11.15 5.46
C HIS A 347 10.01 9.65 5.17
N ASN A 348 11.01 9.03 5.79
CA ASN A 348 11.19 7.58 5.78
C ASN A 348 10.31 6.93 6.85
N VAL A 349 9.30 6.16 6.43
CA VAL A 349 8.33 5.50 7.34
C VAL A 349 8.57 3.99 7.54
N VAL A 350 9.65 3.44 6.97
CA VAL A 350 9.81 1.98 6.82
C VAL A 350 10.76 1.34 7.83
N ARG A 351 11.55 2.13 8.56
CA ARG A 351 12.62 1.64 9.45
C ARG A 351 12.17 0.85 10.67
N LYS A 352 10.88 0.89 11.02
CA LYS A 352 10.31 0.12 12.15
C LYS A 352 9.38 -1.01 11.70
N ILE A 353 9.21 -1.22 10.40
CA ILE A 353 8.33 -2.30 9.89
C ILE A 353 8.86 -3.66 10.33
N ARG A 354 7.99 -4.49 10.90
CA ARG A 354 8.26 -5.91 11.27
C ARG A 354 7.31 -6.86 10.55
N TRP A 355 6.01 -6.62 10.68
CA TRP A 355 4.94 -7.46 10.13
C TRP A 355 4.47 -7.10 8.72
N ALA A 356 4.68 -5.85 8.28
CA ALA A 356 4.34 -5.38 6.94
C ALA A 356 2.89 -5.70 6.48
N ASN A 357 1.91 -5.49 7.37
CA ASN A 357 0.48 -5.71 7.17
C ASN A 357 0.05 -7.18 7.05
N TYR A 358 0.61 -7.92 6.07
CA TYR A 358 0.16 -9.25 5.67
C TYR A 358 0.95 -10.36 6.37
N PRO A 359 0.45 -10.98 7.45
CA PRO A 359 1.21 -11.93 8.26
C PRO A 359 1.47 -13.27 7.56
N ALA A 360 0.65 -13.59 6.55
CA ALA A 360 0.76 -14.82 5.78
C ALA A 360 1.87 -14.79 4.70
N VAL A 361 2.51 -13.63 4.46
CA VAL A 361 3.61 -13.53 3.50
C VAL A 361 4.78 -14.42 3.98
N PRO A 362 5.29 -15.34 3.14
CA PRO A 362 6.35 -16.26 3.54
C PRO A 362 7.58 -15.54 4.09
N GLY A 363 8.10 -16.04 5.22
CA GLY A 363 9.28 -15.50 5.89
C GLY A 363 8.99 -14.38 6.89
N ILE A 364 7.78 -13.78 6.90
CA ILE A 364 7.44 -12.70 7.85
C ILE A 364 7.28 -13.24 9.27
N ALA A 365 6.44 -14.25 9.46
CA ALA A 365 6.16 -14.81 10.78
C ALA A 365 7.40 -15.48 11.40
N GLU A 366 8.20 -16.16 10.58
CA GLU A 366 9.45 -16.80 11.01
C GLU A 366 10.53 -15.78 11.41
N ASN A 367 10.49 -14.57 10.81
CA ASN A 367 11.45 -13.51 11.09
C ASN A 367 11.13 -12.74 12.39
N ILE A 368 9.95 -12.89 12.98
CA ILE A 368 9.47 -11.98 14.04
C ILE A 368 10.31 -12.01 15.32
N THR A 369 11.04 -13.11 15.56
CA THR A 369 11.95 -13.33 16.70
C THR A 369 13.43 -13.15 16.35
N SER A 370 13.75 -12.71 15.13
CA SER A 370 15.13 -12.45 14.70
C SER A 370 15.71 -11.21 15.38
N GLU A 371 17.04 -11.11 15.44
CA GLU A 371 17.73 -9.91 15.94
C GLU A 371 17.33 -8.64 15.17
N TRP A 372 17.08 -8.75 13.87
CA TRP A 372 16.60 -7.64 13.05
C TRP A 372 15.21 -7.17 13.48
N ALA A 373 14.30 -8.11 13.75
CA ALA A 373 12.94 -7.78 14.17
C ALA A 373 12.89 -7.26 15.62
N GLU A 374 13.74 -7.78 16.51
CA GLU A 374 13.91 -7.32 17.88
C GLU A 374 14.51 -5.90 17.94
N GLY A 375 15.53 -5.61 17.13
CA GLY A 375 16.08 -4.24 17.03
C GLY A 375 15.03 -3.21 16.59
N ARG A 376 14.13 -3.59 15.68
CA ARG A 376 12.99 -2.76 15.28
C ARG A 376 11.89 -2.69 16.33
N LEU A 377 11.70 -3.75 17.13
CA LEU A 377 10.81 -3.73 18.28
C LEU A 377 11.30 -2.72 19.33
N ASP A 378 12.61 -2.67 19.60
CA ASP A 378 13.20 -1.68 20.50
C ASP A 378 12.98 -0.24 20.00
N SER A 379 13.05 0.00 18.68
CA SER A 379 12.68 1.31 18.11
C SER A 379 11.20 1.64 18.33
N TRP A 380 10.28 0.66 18.24
CA TRP A 380 8.88 0.87 18.61
C TRP A 380 8.71 1.16 20.09
N VAL A 381 9.47 0.46 20.95
CA VAL A 381 9.44 0.70 22.40
C VAL A 381 9.80 2.16 22.68
N LYS A 382 10.84 2.70 22.03
CA LYS A 382 11.21 4.12 22.16
C LYS A 382 10.06 5.05 21.80
N THR A 383 9.33 4.78 20.70
CA THR A 383 8.15 5.56 20.32
C THR A 383 7.10 5.58 21.42
N CYS A 384 6.73 4.42 21.94
CA CYS A 384 5.68 4.27 22.94
C CYS A 384 6.08 4.85 24.31
N THR A 385 7.38 4.81 24.64
CA THR A 385 7.91 5.35 25.91
C THR A 385 7.91 6.86 26.02
N GLN A 386 7.51 7.57 24.96
CA GLN A 386 7.16 8.98 25.06
C GLN A 386 5.93 9.22 25.96
N CYS A 387 5.11 8.19 26.20
CA CYS A 387 3.92 8.28 27.07
C CYS A 387 3.78 7.12 28.07
N HIS A 388 4.13 5.90 27.68
CA HIS A 388 3.92 4.70 28.50
C HIS A 388 5.20 4.19 29.15
N ALA A 389 5.09 3.47 30.26
CA ALA A 389 6.22 2.74 30.80
C ALA A 389 6.69 1.65 29.80
N GLU A 390 7.98 1.37 29.75
CA GLU A 390 8.55 0.33 28.87
C GLU A 390 7.91 -1.03 29.12
N ARG A 391 7.70 -1.42 30.38
CA ARG A 391 7.04 -2.69 30.73
C ARG A 391 5.65 -2.81 30.10
N PHE A 392 4.82 -1.77 30.22
CA PHE A 392 3.49 -1.75 29.62
C PHE A 392 3.58 -1.92 28.10
N THR A 393 4.51 -1.20 27.48
CA THR A 393 4.74 -1.23 26.04
C THR A 393 5.14 -2.62 25.56
N ARG A 394 6.16 -3.23 26.16
CA ARG A 394 6.63 -4.57 25.78
C ARG A 394 5.56 -5.63 26.01
N SER A 395 4.80 -5.55 27.10
CA SER A 395 3.68 -6.46 27.33
C SER A 395 2.62 -6.37 26.24
N TYR A 396 2.31 -5.17 25.75
CA TYR A 396 1.34 -5.01 24.66
C TYR A 396 1.89 -5.45 23.30
N LEU A 397 3.15 -5.14 22.98
CA LEU A 397 3.76 -5.54 21.71
C LEU A 397 3.99 -7.07 21.63
N GLU A 398 4.32 -7.72 22.75
CA GLU A 398 4.33 -9.19 22.84
C GLU A 398 2.92 -9.78 22.65
N PHE A 399 1.90 -9.14 23.23
CA PHE A 399 0.51 -9.52 23.02
C PHE A 399 0.09 -9.39 21.55
N MET A 400 0.50 -8.30 20.87
CA MET A 400 0.26 -8.10 19.44
C MET A 400 0.92 -9.20 18.59
N ASP A 401 2.19 -9.52 18.85
CA ASP A 401 2.92 -10.54 18.09
C ASP A 401 2.26 -11.92 18.27
N LYS A 402 1.95 -12.33 19.51
CA LYS A 402 1.28 -13.62 19.77
C LYS A 402 -0.14 -13.67 19.21
N GLY A 403 -0.90 -12.58 19.34
CA GLY A 403 -2.23 -12.47 18.75
C GLY A 403 -2.21 -12.64 17.23
N THR A 404 -1.23 -12.02 16.57
CA THR A 404 -1.04 -12.13 15.12
C THR A 404 -0.69 -13.57 14.72
N LEU A 405 0.17 -14.24 15.47
CA LEU A 405 0.51 -15.65 15.24
C LEU A 405 -0.70 -16.60 15.44
N HIS A 406 -1.57 -16.33 16.42
CA HIS A 406 -2.81 -17.12 16.58
C HIS A 406 -3.79 -16.94 15.41
N LEU A 407 -3.94 -15.71 14.90
CA LEU A 407 -4.73 -15.45 13.70
C LEU A 407 -4.14 -16.22 12.51
N LEU A 408 -2.83 -16.12 12.31
CA LEU A 408 -2.11 -16.80 11.22
C LEU A 408 -2.30 -18.33 11.29
N ALA A 409 -2.14 -18.93 12.47
CA ALA A 409 -2.34 -20.36 12.67
C ALA A 409 -3.75 -20.80 12.26
N LYS A 410 -4.78 -19.99 12.56
CA LYS A 410 -6.16 -20.29 12.18
C LYS A 410 -6.40 -20.22 10.67
N TYR A 411 -5.76 -19.27 10.00
CA TYR A 411 -5.75 -19.19 8.54
C TYR A 411 -5.05 -20.41 7.93
N GLN A 412 -3.86 -20.78 8.42
CA GLN A 412 -3.10 -21.91 7.90
C GLN A 412 -3.90 -23.23 7.98
N GLU A 413 -4.58 -23.48 9.10
CA GLU A 413 -5.48 -24.64 9.26
C GLU A 413 -6.58 -24.68 8.18
N SER A 414 -7.17 -23.52 7.87
CA SER A 414 -8.23 -23.42 6.85
C SER A 414 -7.67 -23.55 5.44
N HIS A 415 -6.54 -22.90 5.17
CA HIS A 415 -5.84 -22.92 3.90
C HIS A 415 -5.43 -24.34 3.50
N GLU A 416 -4.86 -25.12 4.43
CA GLU A 416 -4.47 -26.51 4.18
C GLU A 416 -5.64 -27.40 3.71
N VAL A 417 -6.83 -27.20 4.26
CA VAL A 417 -8.02 -27.97 3.87
C VAL A 417 -8.44 -27.66 2.43
N VAL A 418 -8.49 -26.38 2.07
CA VAL A 418 -8.91 -25.97 0.73
C VAL A 418 -7.83 -26.27 -0.30
N GLU A 419 -6.55 -26.09 0.05
CA GLU A 419 -5.42 -26.42 -0.82
C GLU A 419 -5.41 -27.92 -1.15
N LYS A 420 -5.75 -28.77 -0.17
CA LYS A 420 -5.90 -30.21 -0.40
C LYS A 420 -7.04 -30.52 -1.38
N LEU A 421 -8.18 -29.84 -1.28
CA LEU A 421 -9.26 -29.98 -2.27
C LEU A 421 -8.82 -29.55 -3.67
N TYR A 422 -8.08 -28.44 -3.78
CA TYR A 422 -7.48 -27.99 -5.03
C TYR A 422 -6.53 -29.02 -5.62
N LYS A 423 -5.58 -29.54 -4.83
CA LYS A 423 -4.59 -30.55 -5.27
C LYS A 423 -5.26 -31.84 -5.74
N GLU A 424 -6.38 -32.23 -5.13
CA GLU A 424 -7.15 -33.41 -5.52
C GLU A 424 -8.08 -33.16 -6.72
N GLY A 425 -8.21 -31.90 -7.15
CA GLY A 425 -9.07 -31.53 -8.27
C GLY A 425 -10.56 -31.59 -7.91
N LEU A 426 -10.89 -31.29 -6.66
CA LEU A 426 -12.24 -31.40 -6.08
C LEU A 426 -12.92 -30.06 -5.84
N LEU A 427 -12.28 -28.93 -6.16
CA LEU A 427 -13.02 -27.66 -6.12
C LEU A 427 -14.15 -27.70 -7.16
N THR A 428 -15.26 -27.05 -6.83
CA THR A 428 -16.40 -26.93 -7.73
C THR A 428 -15.97 -26.35 -9.07
N GLY A 429 -16.25 -27.06 -10.17
CA GLY A 429 -15.91 -26.62 -11.52
C GLY A 429 -14.43 -26.73 -11.90
N GLN A 430 -13.54 -27.21 -11.03
CA GLN A 430 -12.09 -27.16 -11.27
C GLN A 430 -11.65 -27.85 -12.57
N LYS A 431 -12.30 -28.97 -12.91
CA LYS A 431 -11.98 -29.77 -14.11
C LYS A 431 -12.93 -29.52 -15.29
N THR A 432 -13.99 -28.75 -15.08
CA THR A 432 -15.11 -28.67 -16.03
C THR A 432 -15.48 -27.25 -16.44
N ASN A 433 -15.21 -26.26 -15.59
CA ASN A 433 -15.71 -24.90 -15.74
C ASN A 433 -14.77 -23.85 -15.11
N ARG A 434 -13.46 -24.05 -15.26
CA ARG A 434 -12.42 -23.19 -14.69
C ARG A 434 -11.54 -22.59 -15.79
N PRO A 435 -11.91 -21.42 -16.35
CA PRO A 435 -11.12 -20.77 -17.38
C PRO A 435 -9.81 -20.20 -16.80
N ALA A 436 -8.75 -20.18 -17.60
CA ALA A 436 -7.49 -19.54 -17.22
C ALA A 436 -7.67 -18.01 -17.06
N PRO A 437 -6.90 -17.36 -16.17
CA PRO A 437 -6.90 -15.91 -16.05
C PRO A 437 -6.33 -15.23 -17.30
N LEU A 438 -6.57 -13.92 -17.42
CA LEU A 438 -6.07 -13.12 -18.53
C LEU A 438 -4.53 -12.96 -18.44
N ALA A 439 -3.82 -13.09 -19.56
CA ALA A 439 -2.38 -12.85 -19.58
C ALA A 439 -2.03 -11.44 -19.05
N PRO A 440 -0.92 -11.27 -18.31
CA PRO A 440 0.16 -12.23 -18.07
C PRO A 440 -0.05 -13.16 -16.87
N ASP A 441 -1.22 -13.14 -16.23
CA ASP A 441 -1.52 -14.05 -15.13
C ASP A 441 -1.48 -15.51 -15.55
N LYS A 442 -1.26 -16.37 -14.56
CA LYS A 442 -1.20 -17.82 -14.71
C LYS A 442 -2.17 -18.46 -13.75
N GLU A 443 -2.57 -19.70 -14.05
CA GLU A 443 -3.40 -20.49 -13.14
C GLU A 443 -2.78 -20.58 -11.74
N MET A 444 -3.60 -20.39 -10.72
CA MET A 444 -3.18 -20.30 -9.33
C MET A 444 -4.27 -20.82 -8.40
N PHE A 445 -3.87 -21.15 -7.18
CA PHE A 445 -4.77 -21.46 -6.07
C PHE A 445 -4.77 -20.30 -5.10
N ALA A 446 -5.95 -19.76 -4.79
CA ALA A 446 -6.13 -18.67 -3.82
C ALA A 446 -5.10 -17.54 -4.01
N GLY A 447 -5.00 -17.00 -5.23
CA GLY A 447 -4.03 -15.97 -5.57
C GLY A 447 -4.67 -14.62 -5.82
N PHE A 448 -3.91 -13.54 -5.60
CA PHE A 448 -4.40 -12.15 -5.57
C PHE A 448 -5.28 -11.74 -6.77
N THR A 449 -4.96 -12.22 -7.97
CA THR A 449 -5.73 -11.98 -9.20
C THR A 449 -7.21 -12.35 -9.06
N GLN A 450 -7.51 -13.38 -8.27
CA GLN A 450 -8.86 -13.91 -8.06
C GLN A 450 -9.76 -12.99 -7.21
N LEU A 451 -9.21 -11.94 -6.58
CA LEU A 451 -9.99 -10.90 -5.89
C LEU A 451 -10.57 -9.86 -6.87
N TYR A 452 -9.88 -9.61 -7.97
CA TYR A 452 -10.22 -8.55 -8.94
C TYR A 452 -10.72 -9.10 -10.28
N TRP A 453 -10.45 -10.36 -10.57
CA TRP A 453 -10.94 -11.06 -11.75
C TRP A 453 -11.57 -12.38 -11.35
N SER A 454 -12.78 -12.62 -11.85
CA SER A 454 -13.43 -13.92 -11.75
C SER A 454 -14.20 -14.22 -13.02
N LYS A 455 -14.22 -15.50 -13.40
CA LYS A 455 -15.06 -16.00 -14.49
C LYS A 455 -15.41 -17.46 -14.24
N ASP A 456 -16.70 -17.78 -14.37
CA ASP A 456 -17.23 -19.12 -14.15
C ASP A 456 -16.84 -19.66 -12.76
N ASN A 457 -16.02 -20.72 -12.66
CA ASN A 457 -15.51 -21.25 -11.38
C ASN A 457 -14.01 -21.00 -11.15
N ASN A 458 -13.47 -19.91 -11.70
CA ASN A 458 -12.16 -19.36 -11.31
C ASN A 458 -12.33 -17.97 -10.65
N PRO A 459 -12.12 -17.82 -9.33
CA PRO A 459 -11.91 -18.87 -8.33
C PRO A 459 -13.19 -19.68 -8.04
N ALA A 460 -13.06 -20.81 -7.33
CA ALA A 460 -14.21 -21.47 -6.69
C ALA A 460 -14.62 -20.71 -5.42
N ALA A 461 -15.87 -20.85 -4.97
CA ALA A 461 -16.37 -20.11 -3.80
C ALA A 461 -15.56 -20.39 -2.51
N ILE A 462 -15.26 -21.66 -2.22
CA ILE A 462 -14.45 -22.06 -1.06
C ILE A 462 -12.99 -21.59 -1.18
N GLU A 463 -12.48 -21.42 -2.41
CA GLU A 463 -11.14 -20.89 -2.68
C GLU A 463 -11.08 -19.38 -2.46
N LEU A 464 -12.06 -18.62 -2.97
CA LEU A 464 -12.16 -17.18 -2.69
C LEU A 464 -12.31 -16.93 -1.19
N LYS A 465 -13.09 -17.76 -0.49
CA LYS A 465 -13.31 -17.62 0.95
C LYS A 465 -12.02 -17.75 1.76
N VAL A 466 -11.17 -18.72 1.41
CA VAL A 466 -9.88 -18.87 2.10
C VAL A 466 -8.89 -17.78 1.70
N LEU A 467 -8.95 -17.31 0.45
CA LEU A 467 -8.18 -16.15 0.01
C LEU A 467 -8.56 -14.88 0.80
N GLU A 468 -9.84 -14.55 0.91
CA GLU A 468 -10.32 -13.41 1.71
C GLU A 468 -10.01 -13.56 3.20
N MET A 469 -10.05 -14.79 3.74
CA MET A 469 -9.63 -15.04 5.12
C MET A 469 -8.15 -14.66 5.34
N GLY A 470 -7.28 -14.91 4.35
CA GLY A 470 -5.85 -14.60 4.38
C GLY A 470 -5.48 -13.18 4.00
N GLU A 471 -6.18 -12.57 3.04
CA GLU A 471 -5.87 -11.25 2.48
C GLU A 471 -6.67 -10.11 3.14
N ASN A 472 -7.86 -10.41 3.70
CA ASN A 472 -8.72 -9.42 4.32
C ASN A 472 -8.76 -9.57 5.84
N ASP A 473 -9.29 -10.68 6.33
CA ASP A 473 -9.64 -10.81 7.76
C ASP A 473 -8.40 -10.97 8.66
N LEU A 474 -7.41 -11.75 8.22
CA LEU A 474 -6.14 -11.90 8.94
C LEU A 474 -5.38 -10.56 9.05
N PRO A 475 -5.12 -9.81 7.95
CA PRO A 475 -4.47 -8.50 8.02
C PRO A 475 -5.28 -7.49 8.85
N LYS A 476 -6.60 -7.41 8.71
CA LYS A 476 -7.43 -6.55 9.58
C LYS A 476 -7.30 -6.91 11.05
N GLY A 477 -7.23 -8.21 11.38
CA GLY A 477 -6.97 -8.67 12.74
C GLY A 477 -5.62 -8.23 13.27
N HIS A 478 -4.56 -8.35 12.46
CA HIS A 478 -3.23 -7.84 12.77
C HIS A 478 -3.24 -6.31 12.97
N VAL A 479 -3.87 -5.57 12.07
CA VAL A 479 -4.00 -4.12 12.14
C VAL A 479 -4.77 -3.69 13.39
N GLY A 480 -5.83 -4.41 13.76
CA GLY A 480 -6.57 -4.22 15.00
C GLY A 480 -5.69 -4.36 16.25
N LEU A 481 -4.83 -5.38 16.27
CA LEU A 481 -3.84 -5.59 17.34
C LEU A 481 -2.80 -4.45 17.35
N ALA A 482 -2.22 -4.12 16.20
CA ALA A 482 -1.17 -3.10 16.08
C ALA A 482 -1.65 -1.69 16.44
N HIS A 483 -2.94 -1.40 16.23
CA HIS A 483 -3.53 -0.08 16.46
C HIS A 483 -4.45 -0.03 17.69
N VAL A 484 -4.40 -1.04 18.57
CA VAL A 484 -5.08 -1.01 19.87
C VAL A 484 -6.60 -0.87 19.78
N ASN A 485 -7.21 -1.59 18.84
CA ASN A 485 -8.66 -1.69 18.72
C ASN A 485 -9.16 -3.10 19.11
N PRO A 486 -9.63 -3.31 20.35
CA PRO A 486 -10.13 -4.62 20.78
C PRO A 486 -11.18 -5.24 19.86
N GLY A 487 -12.13 -4.44 19.36
CA GLY A 487 -13.14 -4.92 18.41
C GLY A 487 -12.55 -5.35 17.06
N GLY A 488 -11.39 -4.79 16.71
CA GLY A 488 -10.67 -5.01 15.45
C GLY A 488 -9.86 -6.31 15.39
N TYR A 489 -9.78 -7.09 16.46
CA TYR A 489 -9.14 -8.42 16.45
C TYR A 489 -9.93 -9.51 17.18
N THR A 490 -11.13 -9.17 17.68
CA THR A 490 -12.01 -10.10 18.40
C THR A 490 -13.34 -10.30 17.70
N TYR A 491 -14.31 -9.42 17.94
CA TYR A 491 -15.70 -9.62 17.53
C TYR A 491 -15.99 -9.13 16.11
N THR A 492 -15.49 -7.94 15.75
CA THR A 492 -15.89 -7.24 14.51
C THR A 492 -14.98 -7.60 13.35
N GLU A 493 -13.67 -7.53 13.58
CA GLU A 493 -12.64 -7.86 12.60
C GLU A 493 -11.65 -8.89 13.19
N GLY A 494 -10.87 -9.53 12.34
CA GLY A 494 -9.93 -10.59 12.75
C GLY A 494 -10.66 -11.85 13.18
N TRP A 495 -10.61 -12.19 14.47
CA TRP A 495 -11.00 -13.53 14.96
C TRP A 495 -12.44 -13.94 14.63
N GLY A 496 -13.42 -13.05 14.79
CA GLY A 496 -14.84 -13.33 14.51
C GLY A 496 -15.10 -13.72 13.04
N PRO A 497 -14.76 -12.86 12.07
CA PRO A 497 -14.82 -13.19 10.64
C PRO A 497 -14.00 -14.41 10.25
N MET A 498 -12.76 -14.55 10.74
CA MET A 498 -11.92 -15.73 10.49
C MET A 498 -12.54 -17.02 11.01
N ASN A 499 -13.16 -16.99 12.20
CA ASN A 499 -13.88 -18.14 12.74
C ASN A 499 -15.09 -18.50 11.87
N ARG A 500 -15.81 -17.52 11.32
CA ARG A 500 -16.92 -17.77 10.38
C ARG A 500 -16.41 -18.43 9.09
N ALA A 501 -15.36 -17.88 8.49
CA ALA A 501 -14.74 -18.46 7.29
C ALA A 501 -14.29 -19.91 7.53
N TYR A 502 -13.63 -20.17 8.66
CA TYR A 502 -13.25 -21.53 9.06
C TYR A 502 -14.46 -22.49 9.13
N VAL A 503 -15.53 -22.09 9.81
CA VAL A 503 -16.74 -22.92 9.94
C VAL A 503 -17.31 -23.27 8.57
N GLU A 504 -17.44 -22.27 7.70
CA GLU A 504 -18.00 -22.44 6.35
C GLU A 504 -17.08 -23.30 5.45
N ILE A 505 -15.75 -23.15 5.57
CA ILE A 505 -14.77 -23.97 4.84
C ILE A 505 -14.86 -25.44 5.28
N MET A 506 -14.94 -25.71 6.59
CA MET A 506 -15.01 -27.08 7.10
C MET A 506 -16.33 -27.76 6.76
N ASP A 507 -17.44 -27.02 6.83
CA ASP A 507 -18.77 -27.49 6.44
C ASP A 507 -18.81 -27.87 4.95
N GLU A 508 -18.32 -26.98 4.08
CA GLU A 508 -18.32 -27.22 2.63
C GLU A 508 -17.35 -28.34 2.24
N SER A 509 -16.16 -28.40 2.84
CA SER A 509 -15.22 -29.51 2.64
C SER A 509 -15.86 -30.85 3.00
N THR A 510 -16.58 -30.92 4.13
CA THR A 510 -17.29 -32.15 4.55
C THR A 510 -18.37 -32.54 3.53
N LYS A 511 -19.20 -31.58 3.09
CA LYS A 511 -20.23 -31.83 2.06
C LYS A 511 -19.64 -32.34 0.75
N ILE A 512 -18.55 -31.72 0.28
CA ILE A 512 -17.84 -32.17 -0.94
C ILE A 512 -17.39 -33.63 -0.79
N ARG A 513 -16.81 -33.98 0.37
CA ARG A 513 -16.32 -35.34 0.66
C ARG A 513 -17.45 -36.35 0.70
N GLU A 514 -18.57 -36.03 1.33
CA GLU A 514 -19.77 -36.87 1.38
C GLU A 514 -20.35 -37.09 -0.02
N MET A 515 -20.39 -36.05 -0.86
CA MET A 515 -20.83 -36.17 -2.25
C MET A 515 -19.90 -37.03 -3.10
N VAL A 516 -18.59 -36.90 -2.95
CA VAL A 516 -17.63 -37.80 -3.60
C VAL A 516 -17.83 -39.25 -3.14
N ALA A 517 -18.07 -39.48 -1.84
CA ALA A 517 -18.33 -40.82 -1.32
C ALA A 517 -19.65 -41.39 -1.86
N LEU A 518 -20.70 -40.56 -1.98
CA LEU A 518 -21.97 -40.94 -2.57
C LEU A 518 -21.83 -41.29 -4.05
N GLN A 519 -21.13 -40.46 -4.84
CA GLN A 519 -20.88 -40.72 -6.26
C GLN A 519 -20.16 -42.07 -6.46
N LYS A 520 -19.10 -42.34 -5.68
CA LYS A 520 -18.41 -43.64 -5.71
C LYS A 520 -19.33 -44.83 -5.40
N ARG A 521 -20.32 -44.66 -4.52
CA ARG A 521 -21.32 -45.70 -4.22
C ARG A 521 -22.26 -45.91 -5.40
N VAL A 522 -22.70 -44.83 -6.05
CA VAL A 522 -23.54 -44.87 -7.26
C VAL A 522 -22.79 -45.55 -8.41
N ASP A 523 -21.55 -45.13 -8.68
CA ASP A 523 -20.70 -45.73 -9.72
C ASP A 523 -20.52 -47.24 -9.52
N ARG A 524 -20.35 -47.69 -8.28
CA ARG A 524 -20.26 -49.11 -7.93
C ARG A 524 -21.57 -49.87 -8.15
N LEU A 525 -22.72 -49.22 -7.96
CA LEU A 525 -24.03 -49.83 -8.25
C LEU A 525 -24.26 -49.94 -9.75
N ASP A 526 -23.88 -48.91 -10.52
CA ASP A 526 -24.00 -48.93 -11.98
C ASP A 526 -23.04 -49.94 -12.61
N GLY A 527 -21.81 -50.07 -12.09
CA GLY A 527 -20.87 -51.13 -12.51
C GLY A 527 -21.35 -52.56 -12.18
N ARG A 528 -22.22 -52.73 -11.17
CA ARG A 528 -22.89 -54.01 -10.89
C ARG A 528 -24.09 -54.26 -11.80
N ARG A 529 -24.74 -53.20 -12.30
CA ARG A 529 -25.85 -53.31 -13.27
C ARG A 529 -25.37 -53.78 -14.64
N THR A 530 -24.20 -53.34 -15.09
CA THR A 530 -23.57 -53.89 -16.32
C THR A 530 -23.18 -55.35 -16.14
N SER A 531 -22.72 -55.78 -14.97
CA SER A 531 -22.44 -57.20 -14.67
C SER A 531 -23.69 -58.09 -14.60
N LEU A 532 -24.87 -57.54 -14.30
CA LEU A 532 -26.14 -58.29 -14.28
C LEU A 532 -26.81 -58.41 -15.66
N LEU A 533 -26.38 -57.60 -16.63
CA LEU A 533 -26.89 -57.62 -18.01
C LEU A 533 -25.89 -58.25 -19.01
N ASP A 534 -24.72 -58.69 -18.53
CA ASP A 534 -23.77 -59.51 -19.28
C ASP A 534 -24.20 -60.98 -19.21
N ILE A 535 -25.23 -61.33 -19.98
CA ILE A 535 -25.82 -62.68 -20.06
C ILE A 535 -25.15 -63.52 -21.17
N ASP A 536 -24.00 -63.11 -21.71
CA ASP A 536 -23.30 -63.85 -22.79
C ASP A 536 -22.10 -64.70 -22.34
N SER A 537 -22.01 -65.05 -21.04
CA SER A 537 -21.10 -66.12 -20.60
C SER A 537 -21.88 -67.40 -20.24
N THR A 538 -21.61 -68.46 -20.99
CA THR A 538 -22.21 -69.81 -20.90
C THR A 538 -21.83 -70.60 -19.63
N SER A 539 -21.70 -69.96 -18.48
CA SER A 539 -21.41 -70.63 -17.21
C SER A 539 -22.07 -69.90 -16.05
N ASP A 540 -23.38 -70.12 -15.88
CA ASP A 540 -24.04 -70.34 -14.58
C ASP A 540 -25.56 -70.37 -14.77
N LYS A 541 -26.05 -71.48 -15.33
CA LYS A 541 -27.43 -71.90 -15.08
C LYS A 541 -27.45 -72.47 -13.66
N ILE A 542 -27.89 -71.69 -12.66
CA ILE A 542 -28.68 -72.16 -11.51
C ILE A 542 -29.24 -70.96 -10.73
N SER A 543 -30.58 -70.92 -10.66
CA SER A 543 -31.39 -70.32 -9.61
C SER A 543 -31.55 -68.78 -9.52
N ILE A 544 -32.18 -68.18 -10.53
CA ILE A 544 -33.11 -67.05 -10.31
C ILE A 544 -34.43 -67.34 -11.06
N GLY A 545 -35.01 -68.52 -10.79
CA GLY A 545 -36.33 -68.93 -11.30
C GLY A 545 -37.40 -69.05 -10.21
N GLY A 546 -37.10 -68.67 -8.96
CA GLY A 546 -37.94 -69.03 -7.79
C GLY A 546 -38.89 -67.97 -7.25
N LEU A 547 -38.67 -66.67 -7.52
CA LEU A 547 -39.43 -65.61 -6.83
C LEU A 547 -40.22 -64.67 -7.76
N GLY A 548 -39.89 -64.59 -9.05
CA GLY A 548 -40.64 -63.76 -10.02
C GLY A 548 -41.79 -64.49 -10.75
N GLY A 549 -41.66 -65.80 -10.97
CA GLY A 549 -42.68 -66.60 -11.69
C GLY A 549 -43.91 -66.94 -10.86
N GLY A 550 -43.77 -67.04 -9.52
CA GLY A 550 -44.88 -67.34 -8.60
C GLY A 550 -45.89 -66.20 -8.44
N MET A 551 -45.45 -64.94 -8.58
CA MET A 551 -46.34 -63.77 -8.44
C MET A 551 -47.15 -63.47 -9.72
N LEU A 552 -46.65 -63.86 -10.90
CA LEU A 552 -47.35 -63.69 -12.17
C LEU A 552 -48.43 -64.76 -12.42
N LEU A 553 -48.26 -65.97 -11.87
CA LEU A 553 -49.27 -67.04 -11.89
C LEU A 553 -50.38 -66.84 -10.84
N ALA A 554 -50.08 -66.21 -9.71
CA ALA A 554 -51.09 -65.88 -8.70
C ALA A 554 -52.03 -64.73 -9.15
N GLY A 555 -51.49 -63.72 -9.87
CA GLY A 555 -52.28 -62.60 -10.39
C GLY A 555 -53.23 -62.98 -11.54
N THR A 556 -52.85 -63.95 -12.38
CA THR A 556 -53.66 -64.40 -13.51
C THR A 556 -54.80 -65.34 -13.10
N ILE A 557 -54.63 -66.15 -12.05
CA ILE A 557 -55.71 -66.98 -11.49
C ILE A 557 -56.73 -66.14 -10.69
N ALA A 558 -56.28 -65.08 -10.00
CA ALA A 558 -57.17 -64.15 -9.29
C ALA A 558 -58.08 -63.33 -10.23
N LEU A 559 -57.58 -62.92 -11.41
CA LEU A 559 -58.36 -62.20 -12.42
C LEU A 559 -59.34 -63.10 -13.19
N ALA A 560 -59.04 -64.39 -13.36
CA ALA A 560 -59.96 -65.36 -13.95
C ALA A 560 -61.11 -65.75 -12.98
N GLY A 561 -60.85 -65.78 -11.67
CA GLY A 561 -61.86 -66.03 -10.63
C GLY A 561 -62.84 -64.87 -10.42
N TRP A 562 -62.39 -63.62 -10.57
CA TRP A 562 -63.24 -62.43 -10.41
C TRP A 562 -64.21 -62.23 -11.59
N ARG A 563 -63.82 -62.62 -12.81
CA ARG A 563 -64.68 -62.52 -14.01
C ARG A 563 -65.83 -63.54 -14.03
N ARG A 564 -65.75 -64.62 -13.25
CA ARG A 564 -66.81 -65.66 -13.16
C ARG A 564 -67.88 -65.41 -12.08
N ARG A 565 -67.71 -64.40 -11.22
CA ARG A 565 -68.70 -64.03 -10.18
C ARG A 565 -69.60 -62.84 -10.53
N ARG A 566 -69.40 -62.20 -11.70
CA ARG A 566 -70.20 -61.06 -12.14
C ARG A 566 -71.40 -61.43 -13.04
N ASP A 567 -71.49 -62.70 -13.47
CA ASP A 567 -72.59 -63.23 -14.31
C ASP A 567 -73.66 -64.02 -13.51
N LYS A 568 -73.72 -63.89 -12.17
CA LYS A 568 -74.73 -64.57 -11.32
C LYS A 568 -75.38 -63.68 -10.25
N SER A 569 -75.61 -62.41 -10.57
CA SER A 569 -76.50 -61.54 -9.78
C SER A 569 -77.37 -60.72 -10.74
N GLY A 570 -78.44 -61.35 -11.21
CA GLY A 570 -79.40 -60.80 -12.16
C GLY A 570 -80.65 -61.69 -12.21
N SER A 571 -81.35 -61.79 -11.08
CA SER A 571 -82.77 -62.12 -10.94
C SER A 571 -83.19 -61.88 -9.50
#